data_AF-A0AAV6BDV6-F1
#
_entry.id   AF-A0AAV6BDV6-F1
#
_cell.length_a   1.000
_cell.length_b   1.000
_cell.length_c   1.000
_cell.angle_alpha   90.00
_cell.angle_beta   90.00
_cell.angle_gamma   90.00
#
_symmetry.space_group_name_H-M   'P 1'
#
loop_
_entity.id
_entity.type
_entity.pdbx_description
1 polymer ?
#
loop_
_entity_poly.entity_id
_entity_poly.type
_entity_poly.pdbx_seq_one_letter_code
_entity_poly.pdbx_strand_id
1 'polypeptide(L)'
;MRSFARRVSPLFLWCLCLPSFALPQAAKDAPSPKAARNAGWAVSEKAVTKLEQDWFKIQLAHDWDKMRQLLGDDFQLIESDGRLGDRDSMIAGYKEEAPSVATISMTLLVSHAVSNDTVVATGLDDISLRQRDGSISHRYERFTDVWVLRNTQWVCVAEQITLAHPQ
;
A
#
# COMPACT_ATOMS: atom_id res chain seq x y z
N MET A 1 -80.31 35.87 2.35
CA MET A 1 -79.46 34.84 3.00
C MET A 1 -78.91 35.41 4.31
N ARG A 2 -78.80 34.55 5.32
CA ARG A 2 -78.85 34.87 6.76
C ARG A 2 -77.57 35.50 7.34
N SER A 3 -77.78 36.38 8.31
CA SER A 3 -76.88 36.83 9.37
C SER A 3 -76.39 35.67 10.25
N PHE A 4 -75.14 35.71 10.76
CA PHE A 4 -74.86 35.77 12.21
C PHE A 4 -73.35 35.98 12.49
N ALA A 5 -73.06 36.82 13.49
CA ALA A 5 -71.74 37.09 14.02
C ALA A 5 -71.51 36.39 15.37
N ARG A 6 -70.23 36.21 15.71
CA ARG A 6 -69.63 35.93 17.05
C ARG A 6 -69.87 34.57 17.68
N ARG A 7 -68.77 33.90 18.05
CA ARG A 7 -68.30 33.82 19.45
C ARG A 7 -66.85 33.34 19.53
N VAL A 8 -66.11 34.01 20.41
CA VAL A 8 -64.73 33.73 20.84
C VAL A 8 -64.76 32.59 21.86
N SER A 9 -63.80 31.66 21.78
CA SER A 9 -63.36 30.85 22.92
C SER A 9 -61.84 30.65 22.82
N PRO A 10 -61.07 31.00 23.86
CA PRO A 10 -59.62 30.79 23.87
C PRO A 10 -59.36 29.36 24.38
N LEU A 11 -58.80 28.49 23.53
CA LEU A 11 -58.14 27.31 24.06
C LEU A 11 -56.75 27.72 24.57
N PHE A 12 -56.63 27.74 25.89
CA PHE A 12 -55.38 27.59 26.62
C PHE A 12 -54.63 26.37 26.05
N LEU A 13 -53.58 26.60 25.25
CA LEU A 13 -52.56 25.59 25.00
C LEU A 13 -51.40 25.89 25.95
N TRP A 14 -51.36 25.10 27.00
CA TRP A 14 -50.33 25.06 28.02
C TRP A 14 -49.00 24.68 27.36
N CYS A 15 -48.07 25.62 27.23
CA CYS A 15 -46.68 25.34 26.89
C CYS A 15 -46.05 24.50 28.02
N LEU A 16 -46.13 23.18 27.89
CA LEU A 16 -45.28 22.26 28.63
C LEU A 16 -43.85 22.38 28.06
N CYS A 17 -43.04 23.20 28.73
CA CYS A 17 -41.59 23.11 28.61
C CYS A 17 -41.16 21.72 29.11
N LEU A 18 -41.06 20.76 28.19
CA LEU A 18 -40.36 19.51 28.45
C LEU A 18 -38.89 19.88 28.72
N PRO A 19 -38.30 19.51 29.86
CA PRO A 19 -36.86 19.65 30.04
C PRO A 19 -36.19 18.76 29.00
N SER A 20 -35.43 19.37 28.10
CA SER A 20 -34.55 18.65 27.19
C SER A 20 -33.63 17.76 28.03
N PHE A 21 -33.91 16.47 28.06
CA PHE A 21 -32.95 15.48 28.48
C PHE A 21 -31.81 15.52 27.45
N ALA A 22 -30.77 16.26 27.76
CA ALA A 22 -29.50 16.15 27.07
C ALA A 22 -29.00 14.72 27.28
N LEU A 23 -29.04 13.90 26.23
CA LEU A 23 -28.34 12.62 26.22
C LEU A 23 -26.86 12.92 26.51
N PRO A 24 -26.21 12.25 27.48
CA PRO A 24 -24.78 12.37 27.64
C PRO A 24 -24.14 11.87 26.34
N GLN A 25 -23.49 12.79 25.61
CA GLN A 25 -22.71 12.48 24.43
C GLN A 25 -21.41 11.80 24.89
N ALA A 26 -21.53 10.55 25.32
CA ALA A 26 -20.42 9.72 25.71
C ALA A 26 -19.58 9.38 24.48
N ALA A 27 -18.32 9.85 24.51
CA ALA A 27 -17.16 9.40 23.75
C ALA A 27 -17.30 9.36 22.21
N LYS A 28 -17.11 10.52 21.55
CA LYS A 28 -16.75 10.57 20.11
C LYS A 28 -15.25 10.41 19.85
N ASP A 29 -14.41 10.40 20.90
CA ASP A 29 -12.95 10.53 20.76
C ASP A 29 -12.16 9.29 21.23
N ALA A 30 -12.80 8.15 21.46
CA ALA A 30 -12.06 6.91 21.70
C ALA A 30 -11.49 6.42 20.35
N PRO A 31 -10.17 6.27 20.20
CA PRO A 31 -9.59 5.62 19.02
C PRO A 31 -10.24 4.24 18.88
N SER A 32 -10.80 3.95 17.71
CA SER A 32 -11.35 2.63 17.45
C SER A 32 -10.25 1.58 17.70
N PRO A 33 -10.54 0.48 18.42
CA PRO A 33 -9.56 -0.57 18.65
C PRO A 33 -8.99 -1.03 17.31
N LYS A 34 -7.66 -0.98 17.15
CA LYS A 34 -6.99 -1.56 15.98
C LYS A 34 -7.43 -3.01 15.88
N ALA A 35 -8.01 -3.41 14.75
CA ALA A 35 -8.54 -4.76 14.57
C ALA A 35 -7.50 -5.81 14.96
N ALA A 36 -7.93 -6.86 15.66
CA ALA A 36 -7.04 -7.95 16.06
C ALA A 36 -6.38 -8.57 14.82
N ARG A 37 -5.05 -8.62 14.79
CA ARG A 37 -4.30 -9.20 13.66
C ARG A 37 -4.57 -10.69 13.57
N ASN A 38 -4.93 -11.17 12.38
CA ASN A 38 -5.16 -12.59 12.11
C ASN A 38 -3.86 -13.39 12.26
N ALA A 39 -3.90 -14.60 12.83
CA ALA A 39 -2.73 -15.46 12.99
C ALA A 39 -2.08 -15.85 11.64
N GLY A 40 -2.86 -15.96 10.57
CA GLY A 40 -2.37 -16.26 9.21
C GLY A 40 -1.49 -15.16 8.61
N TRP A 41 -1.64 -13.92 9.07
CA TRP A 41 -0.92 -12.76 8.53
C TRP A 41 0.59 -12.84 8.71
N ALA A 42 1.05 -13.34 9.85
CA ALA A 42 2.49 -13.50 10.11
C ALA A 42 3.14 -14.53 9.17
N VAL A 43 2.37 -15.53 8.71
CA VAL A 43 2.84 -16.53 7.73
C VAL A 43 2.99 -15.88 6.36
N SER A 44 1.97 -15.12 5.93
CA SER A 44 1.97 -14.40 4.66
C SER A 44 3.08 -13.35 4.59
N GLU A 45 3.25 -12.55 5.65
CA GLU A 45 4.33 -11.56 5.75
C GLU A 45 5.71 -12.21 5.66
N LYS A 46 5.94 -13.32 6.37
CA LYS A 46 7.21 -14.05 6.29
C LYS A 46 7.48 -14.60 4.89
N ALA A 47 6.45 -15.11 4.21
CA ALA A 47 6.58 -15.60 2.83
C ALA A 47 6.97 -14.47 1.88
N VAL A 48 6.29 -13.33 1.95
CA VAL A 48 6.57 -12.16 1.09
C VAL A 48 7.91 -11.51 1.42
N THR A 49 8.27 -11.37 2.70
CA THR A 49 9.60 -10.90 3.11
C THR A 49 10.73 -11.70 2.46
N LYS A 50 10.56 -13.03 2.35
CA LYS A 50 11.55 -13.88 1.69
C LYS A 50 11.59 -13.64 0.17
N LEU A 51 10.45 -13.43 -0.47
CA LEU A 51 10.36 -13.18 -1.91
C LEU A 51 11.00 -11.84 -2.28
N GLU A 52 10.76 -10.79 -1.50
CA GLU A 52 11.43 -9.49 -1.62
C GLU A 52 12.96 -9.63 -1.56
N GLN A 53 13.46 -10.39 -0.58
CA GLN A 53 14.90 -10.66 -0.46
C GLN A 53 15.45 -11.50 -1.61
N ASP A 54 14.63 -12.36 -2.21
CA ASP A 54 15.03 -13.20 -3.34
C ASP A 54 14.96 -12.43 -4.67
N TRP A 55 14.14 -11.38 -4.77
CA TRP A 55 14.03 -10.51 -5.95
C TRP A 55 15.39 -9.98 -6.40
N PHE A 56 16.16 -9.36 -5.51
CA PHE A 56 17.49 -8.85 -5.86
C PHE A 56 18.49 -9.94 -6.19
N LYS A 57 18.37 -11.13 -5.57
CA LYS A 57 19.22 -12.27 -5.94
C LYS A 57 18.92 -12.73 -7.36
N ILE A 58 17.63 -12.78 -7.73
CA ILE A 58 17.17 -13.12 -9.08
C ILE A 58 17.66 -12.08 -10.08
N GLN A 59 17.50 -10.79 -9.77
CA GLN A 59 17.94 -9.68 -10.62
C GLN A 59 19.46 -9.70 -10.83
N LEU A 60 20.26 -9.80 -9.77
CA LEU A 60 21.72 -9.85 -9.86
C LEU A 60 22.24 -11.14 -10.52
N ALA A 61 21.49 -12.23 -10.45
CA ALA A 61 21.79 -13.46 -11.18
C ALA A 61 21.36 -13.42 -12.66
N HIS A 62 20.69 -12.35 -13.09
CA HIS A 62 20.08 -12.20 -14.42
C HIS A 62 19.11 -13.35 -14.78
N ASP A 63 18.42 -13.91 -13.78
CA ASP A 63 17.47 -15.01 -13.97
C ASP A 63 16.09 -14.45 -14.33
N TRP A 64 15.98 -14.00 -15.58
CA TRP A 64 14.79 -13.30 -16.08
C TRP A 64 13.54 -14.18 -16.15
N ASP A 65 13.71 -15.49 -16.25
CA ASP A 65 12.60 -16.43 -16.21
C ASP A 65 12.03 -16.54 -14.79
N LYS A 66 12.88 -16.61 -13.76
CA LYS A 66 12.41 -16.50 -12.38
C LYS A 66 11.83 -15.13 -12.07
N MET A 67 12.42 -14.04 -12.59
CA MET A 67 11.85 -12.70 -12.41
C MET A 67 10.43 -12.64 -12.99
N ARG A 68 10.23 -13.18 -14.19
CA ARG A 68 8.91 -13.27 -14.82
C ARG A 68 7.90 -14.10 -14.03
N GLN A 69 8.35 -15.13 -13.31
CA GLN A 69 7.51 -15.96 -12.44
C GLN A 69 7.19 -15.28 -11.10
N LEU A 70 8.08 -14.40 -10.62
CA LEU A 70 7.87 -13.61 -9.41
C LEU A 70 6.79 -12.54 -9.62
N LEU A 71 6.73 -12.00 -10.83
CA LEU A 71 5.79 -10.97 -11.25
C LEU A 71 4.51 -11.56 -11.87
N GLY A 72 3.36 -11.09 -11.42
CA GLY A 72 2.06 -11.39 -12.01
C GLY A 72 2.02 -11.07 -13.51
N ASP A 73 1.21 -11.79 -14.26
CA ASP A 73 1.00 -11.50 -15.68
C ASP A 73 0.27 -10.19 -15.94
N ASP A 74 -0.47 -9.71 -14.94
CA ASP A 74 -1.14 -8.41 -14.87
C ASP A 74 -0.35 -7.34 -14.09
N PHE A 75 0.92 -7.59 -13.78
CA PHE A 75 1.75 -6.67 -12.99
C PHE A 75 1.75 -5.25 -13.55
N GLN A 76 1.54 -4.27 -12.67
CA GLN A 76 1.57 -2.85 -12.96
C GLN A 76 2.74 -2.18 -12.27
N LEU A 77 3.47 -1.35 -13.00
CA LEU A 77 4.56 -0.54 -12.48
C LEU A 77 4.23 0.94 -12.57
N ILE A 78 4.52 1.68 -11.50
CA ILE A 78 4.68 3.12 -11.52
C ILE A 78 6.14 3.43 -11.20
N GLU A 79 6.86 3.91 -12.21
CA GLU A 79 8.26 4.26 -12.10
C GLU A 79 8.47 5.49 -11.21
N SER A 80 9.72 5.73 -10.82
CA SER A 80 10.07 6.85 -9.95
C SER A 80 9.79 8.24 -10.55
N ASP A 81 9.65 8.34 -11.87
CA ASP A 81 9.23 9.55 -12.60
C ASP A 81 7.71 9.61 -12.89
N GLY A 82 6.95 8.63 -12.40
CA GLY A 82 5.51 8.50 -12.60
C GLY A 82 5.09 7.85 -13.91
N ARG A 83 6.05 7.42 -14.75
CA ARG A 83 5.72 6.67 -15.96
C ARG A 83 5.11 5.32 -15.59
N LEU A 84 4.05 4.94 -16.32
CA LEU A 84 3.45 3.61 -16.21
C LEU A 84 4.29 2.57 -16.94
N GLY A 85 4.31 1.36 -16.40
CA GLY A 85 4.95 0.20 -16.97
C GLY A 85 4.20 -1.09 -16.63
N ASP A 86 4.71 -2.18 -17.19
CA ASP A 86 4.27 -3.54 -16.95
C ASP A 86 5.48 -4.46 -16.69
N ARG A 87 5.18 -5.76 -16.50
CA ARG A 87 6.19 -6.81 -16.25
C ARG A 87 7.31 -6.82 -17.29
N ASP A 88 6.98 -6.66 -18.56
CA ASP A 88 7.98 -6.77 -19.63
C ASP A 88 8.87 -5.52 -19.68
N SER A 89 8.28 -4.34 -19.47
CA SER A 89 9.04 -3.08 -19.38
C SER A 89 10.00 -3.05 -18.19
N MET A 90 9.60 -3.59 -17.03
CA MET A 90 10.48 -3.72 -15.87
C MET A 90 11.68 -4.63 -16.16
N ILE A 91 11.42 -5.83 -16.69
CA ILE A 91 12.49 -6.77 -17.02
C ILE A 91 13.42 -6.19 -18.09
N ALA A 92 12.89 -5.42 -19.05
CA ALA A 92 13.70 -4.71 -20.03
C ALA A 92 14.58 -3.64 -19.36
N GLY A 93 14.04 -2.83 -18.46
CA GLY A 93 14.79 -1.84 -17.70
C GLY A 93 15.91 -2.45 -16.85
N TYR A 94 15.62 -3.55 -16.14
CA TYR A 94 16.66 -4.28 -15.40
C TYR A 94 17.77 -4.82 -16.31
N LYS A 95 17.45 -5.33 -17.50
CA LYS A 95 18.46 -5.78 -18.47
C LYS A 95 19.31 -4.64 -19.00
N GLU A 96 18.70 -3.49 -19.26
CA GLU A 96 19.39 -2.29 -19.71
C GLU A 96 20.35 -1.76 -18.66
N GLU A 97 19.93 -1.75 -17.38
CA GLU A 97 20.72 -1.22 -16.28
C GLU A 97 21.79 -2.20 -15.76
N ALA A 98 21.56 -3.51 -15.89
CA ALA A 98 22.41 -4.58 -15.36
C ALA A 98 23.93 -4.37 -15.54
N PRO A 99 24.45 -3.91 -16.72
CA PRO A 99 25.89 -3.67 -16.88
C PRO A 99 26.47 -2.60 -15.95
N SER A 100 25.64 -1.69 -15.44
CA SER A 100 26.03 -0.62 -14.52
C SER A 100 25.79 -0.97 -13.05
N VAL A 101 24.93 -1.95 -12.74
CA VAL A 101 24.65 -2.34 -11.35
C VAL A 101 25.86 -3.04 -10.74
N ALA A 102 26.44 -2.45 -9.71
CA ALA A 102 27.52 -3.05 -8.93
C ALA A 102 26.94 -3.91 -7.78
N THR A 103 25.99 -3.37 -7.02
CA THR A 103 25.30 -4.05 -5.94
C THR A 103 23.89 -3.50 -5.77
N ILE A 104 22.98 -4.33 -5.27
CA ILE A 104 21.66 -3.93 -4.81
C ILE A 104 21.51 -4.44 -3.38
N SER A 105 21.05 -3.59 -2.47
CA SER A 105 20.78 -3.97 -1.09
C SER A 105 19.53 -3.29 -0.55
N MET A 106 18.80 -4.01 0.29
CA MET A 106 17.58 -3.52 0.93
C MET A 106 17.93 -3.07 2.35
N THR A 107 17.90 -1.76 2.60
CA THR A 107 18.26 -1.15 3.89
C THR A 107 17.08 -1.11 4.86
N LEU A 108 15.85 -1.14 4.34
CA LEU A 108 14.62 -1.35 5.09
C LEU A 108 13.70 -2.30 4.33
N LEU A 109 13.05 -3.22 5.04
CA LEU A 109 11.92 -3.97 4.53
C LEU A 109 10.86 -4.14 5.62
N VAL A 110 9.62 -3.84 5.28
CA VAL A 110 8.44 -4.07 6.11
C VAL A 110 7.36 -4.72 5.26
N SER A 111 6.94 -5.92 5.65
CA SER A 111 5.76 -6.57 5.07
C SER A 111 4.56 -6.39 5.99
N HIS A 112 3.42 -6.01 5.41
CA HIS A 112 2.15 -5.78 6.08
C HIS A 112 1.03 -6.56 5.39
N ALA A 113 0.62 -7.67 5.98
CA ALA A 113 -0.54 -8.42 5.51
C ALA A 113 -1.84 -7.63 5.76
N VAL A 114 -2.68 -7.58 4.73
CA VAL A 114 -4.04 -7.02 4.79
C VAL A 114 -5.11 -8.13 4.79
N SER A 115 -4.74 -9.32 4.32
CA SER A 115 -5.50 -10.56 4.38
C SER A 115 -4.52 -11.76 4.44
N ASN A 116 -5.03 -12.99 4.43
CA ASN A 116 -4.16 -14.18 4.38
C ASN A 116 -3.49 -14.36 3.01
N ASP A 117 -4.04 -13.76 1.96
CA ASP A 117 -3.63 -13.91 0.57
C ASP A 117 -3.16 -12.60 -0.09
N THR A 118 -3.07 -11.51 0.66
CA THR A 118 -2.58 -10.21 0.18
C THR A 118 -1.66 -9.55 1.21
N VAL A 119 -0.49 -9.11 0.75
CA VAL A 119 0.51 -8.41 1.57
C VAL A 119 0.98 -7.17 0.81
N VAL A 120 1.10 -6.06 1.54
CA VAL A 120 1.79 -4.87 1.06
C VAL A 120 3.19 -4.87 1.66
N ALA A 121 4.22 -4.85 0.83
CA ALA A 121 5.59 -4.69 1.25
C ALA A 121 6.07 -3.28 0.92
N THR A 122 6.88 -2.72 1.80
CA THR A 122 7.49 -1.39 1.61
C THR A 122 8.94 -1.46 2.07
N GLY A 123 9.83 -0.76 1.39
CA GLY A 123 11.24 -0.79 1.75
C GLY A 123 12.01 0.43 1.32
N LEU A 124 13.33 0.34 1.46
CA LEU A 124 14.32 1.29 0.94
C LEU A 124 15.46 0.51 0.36
N ASP A 125 15.73 0.75 -0.91
CA ASP A 125 16.84 0.15 -1.61
C ASP A 125 18.00 1.12 -1.71
N ASP A 126 19.20 0.56 -1.68
CA ASP A 126 20.45 1.22 -2.04
C ASP A 126 21.04 0.44 -3.23
N ILE A 127 21.03 1.11 -4.38
CA ILE A 127 21.56 0.61 -5.64
C ILE A 127 22.86 1.34 -5.93
N SER A 128 23.96 0.59 -5.93
CA SER A 128 25.27 1.11 -6.32
C SER A 128 25.48 0.93 -7.81
N LEU A 129 25.72 2.03 -8.51
CA LEU A 129 25.87 2.11 -9.96
C LEU A 129 27.30 2.49 -10.33
N ARG A 130 27.92 1.71 -11.20
CA ARG A 130 29.23 1.98 -11.79
C ARG A 130 29.11 2.99 -12.91
N GLN A 131 29.83 4.09 -12.76
CA GLN A 131 29.92 5.17 -13.75
C GLN A 131 31.00 4.87 -14.79
N ARG A 132 30.95 5.60 -15.91
CA ARG A 132 31.91 5.42 -17.04
C ARG A 132 33.35 5.72 -16.66
N ASP A 133 33.57 6.61 -15.69
CA ASP A 133 34.89 6.96 -15.16
C ASP A 133 35.39 5.95 -14.10
N GLY A 134 34.60 4.90 -13.81
CA GLY A 134 34.91 3.87 -12.82
C GLY A 134 34.46 4.20 -11.39
N SER A 135 33.96 5.42 -11.13
CA SER A 135 33.39 5.79 -9.83
C SER A 135 32.09 5.04 -9.54
N ILE A 136 31.70 5.02 -8.25
CA ILE A 136 30.42 4.45 -7.80
C ILE A 136 29.51 5.59 -7.34
N SER A 137 28.29 5.61 -7.86
CA SER A 137 27.20 6.44 -7.35
C SER A 137 26.13 5.58 -6.69
N HIS A 138 25.34 6.17 -5.81
CA HIS A 138 24.21 5.50 -5.15
C HIS A 138 22.88 6.08 -5.64
N ARG A 139 21.92 5.20 -5.91
CA ARG A 139 20.50 5.55 -6.11
C ARG A 139 19.70 4.90 -4.99
N TYR A 140 18.90 5.71 -4.31
CA TYR A 140 18.03 5.26 -3.23
C TYR A 140 16.58 5.27 -3.70
N GLU A 141 15.86 4.19 -3.46
CA GLU A 141 14.49 4.00 -3.94
C GLU A 141 13.60 3.52 -2.79
N ARG A 142 12.48 4.23 -2.58
CA ARG A 142 11.37 3.73 -1.77
C ARG A 142 10.43 2.98 -2.70
N PHE A 143 10.09 1.75 -2.32
CA PHE A 143 9.11 0.95 -3.04
C PHE A 143 7.86 0.69 -2.19
N THR A 144 6.75 0.46 -2.87
CA THR A 144 5.54 -0.16 -2.33
C THR A 144 5.10 -1.25 -3.29
N ASP A 145 5.11 -2.48 -2.80
CA ASP A 145 4.85 -3.69 -3.55
C ASP A 145 3.59 -4.36 -3.03
N VAL A 146 2.73 -4.79 -3.94
CA VAL A 146 1.50 -5.50 -3.61
C VAL A 146 1.65 -6.94 -4.07
N TRP A 147 1.59 -7.85 -3.11
CA TRP A 147 1.71 -9.28 -3.32
C TRP A 147 0.37 -9.96 -3.15
N VAL A 148 0.05 -10.90 -4.03
CA VAL A 148 -1.16 -11.72 -3.97
C VAL A 148 -0.81 -13.20 -4.10
N LEU A 149 -1.42 -14.04 -3.27
CA LEU A 149 -1.33 -15.50 -3.36
C LEU A 149 -2.32 -16.03 -4.40
N ARG A 150 -1.83 -16.49 -5.56
CA ARG A 150 -2.62 -17.06 -6.65
C ARG A 150 -2.21 -18.50 -6.90
N ASN A 151 -3.16 -19.43 -6.95
CA ASN A 151 -2.90 -20.85 -7.24
C ASN A 151 -1.74 -21.43 -6.43
N THR A 152 -1.67 -21.11 -5.12
CA THR A 152 -0.61 -21.50 -4.17
C THR A 152 0.76 -20.82 -4.35
N GLN A 153 0.90 -19.89 -5.29
CA GLN A 153 2.11 -19.11 -5.52
C GLN A 153 1.87 -17.63 -5.23
N TRP A 154 2.77 -17.02 -4.46
CA TRP A 154 2.79 -15.57 -4.30
C TRP A 154 3.39 -14.93 -5.54
N VAL A 155 2.74 -13.89 -6.05
CA VAL A 155 3.23 -13.05 -7.14
C VAL A 155 3.07 -11.58 -6.76
N CYS A 156 4.04 -10.74 -7.16
CA CYS A 156 3.88 -9.30 -7.07
C CYS A 156 3.01 -8.82 -8.23
N VAL A 157 1.97 -8.04 -7.94
CA VAL A 157 0.97 -7.60 -8.92
C VAL A 157 1.00 -6.08 -9.14
N ALA A 158 1.65 -5.34 -8.25
CA ALA A 158 1.87 -3.92 -8.44
C ALA A 158 3.11 -3.45 -7.69
N GLU A 159 3.84 -2.52 -8.28
CA GLU A 159 4.94 -1.80 -7.64
C GLU A 159 4.82 -0.30 -7.95
N GLN A 160 5.13 0.51 -6.95
CA GLN A 160 5.41 1.93 -7.14
C GLN A 160 6.75 2.29 -6.53
N ILE A 161 7.57 2.98 -7.30
CA ILE A 161 8.90 3.46 -6.90
C ILE A 161 8.85 4.96 -6.66
N THR A 162 9.64 5.46 -5.72
CA THR A 162 9.89 6.89 -5.51
C THR A 162 11.36 7.11 -5.19
N LEU A 163 11.99 8.08 -5.86
CA LEU A 163 13.36 8.46 -5.53
C LEU A 163 13.46 8.95 -4.08
N ALA A 164 14.49 8.47 -3.40
CA ALA A 164 14.69 8.74 -1.98
C ALA A 164 16.09 9.33 -1.72
N HIS A 165 16.27 9.75 -0.48
CA HIS A 165 17.57 10.11 0.08
C HIS A 165 18.04 9.00 1.03
N PRO A 166 19.36 8.87 1.25
CA PRO A 166 19.86 8.02 2.32
C PRO A 166 19.26 8.45 3.66
N GLN A 167 18.98 7.49 4.54
CA GLN A 167 18.48 7.74 5.90
C GLN A 167 19.61 7.88 6.92
#